data_AF-A0A0C1EMV3-F1
#
_entry.id   AF-A0A0C1EMV3-F1
#
_cell.length_a   1.000
_cell.length_b   1.000
_cell.length_c   1.000
_cell.angle_alpha   90.00
_cell.angle_beta   90.00
_cell.angle_gamma   90.00
#
_symmetry.space_group_name_H-M   'P 1'
#
loop_
_entity.id
_entity.type
_entity.pdbx_description
1 polymer ?
#
loop_
_entity_poly.entity_id
_entity_poly.type
_entity_poly.pdbx_seq_one_letter_code
_entity_poly.pdbx_strand_id
1 'polypeptide(L)'
;MDIDWTEIIKYTLSIIAILISVISATIAWKNTQKQIRENKLEEIVSILYNFHRMYNRMFWLLIDLQKELDPKNHDSLGYDWDEEKKVFFESTKEYIPKDNFNRLRILANAYLPNNNVKFRLMAIGGLYSELFMALETRSDYNIIEKYEGKIPKPGAVSNFILLIEKDLIKEMNLGFDGMTISLYKKYKEKHFLVDIGVKEKS
;
A
#
# COMPACT_ATOMS: atom_id res chain seq x y z
N MET A 1 -19.33 46.98 50.57
CA MET A 1 -18.79 45.61 50.39
C MET A 1 -17.79 45.74 49.26
N ASP A 2 -16.53 45.96 49.62
CA ASP A 2 -15.49 46.19 48.63
C ASP A 2 -15.18 44.87 47.92
N ILE A 3 -15.35 44.87 46.60
CA ILE A 3 -15.07 43.69 45.78
C ILE A 3 -13.55 43.54 45.71
N ASP A 4 -13.02 42.44 46.24
CA ASP A 4 -11.60 42.11 46.11
C ASP A 4 -11.30 41.62 44.68
N TRP A 5 -10.94 42.59 43.83
CA TRP A 5 -10.56 42.35 42.45
C TRP A 5 -9.37 41.40 42.31
N THR A 6 -8.48 41.31 43.30
CA THR A 6 -7.33 40.40 43.23
C THR A 6 -7.76 38.95 43.34
N GLU A 7 -8.80 38.67 44.13
CA GLU A 7 -9.37 37.35 44.29
C GLU A 7 -10.12 36.91 43.03
N ILE A 8 -10.92 37.81 42.44
CA ILE A 8 -11.62 37.58 41.16
C ILE A 8 -10.63 37.28 40.03
N ILE A 9 -9.53 38.04 39.92
CA ILE A 9 -8.51 37.83 38.90
C ILE A 9 -7.84 36.47 39.07
N LYS A 10 -7.51 36.05 40.30
CA LYS A 10 -6.94 34.72 40.57
C LYS A 10 -7.88 33.60 40.10
N TYR A 11 -9.15 33.66 40.49
CA TYR A 11 -10.13 32.65 40.06
C TYR A 11 -10.29 32.62 38.54
N THR A 12 -10.35 33.80 37.89
CA THR A 12 -10.50 33.91 36.44
C THR A 12 -9.29 33.32 35.71
N LEU A 13 -8.07 33.63 36.15
CA LEU A 13 -6.85 33.07 35.57
C LEU A 13 -6.77 31.55 35.74
N SER A 14 -7.18 31.02 36.90
CA SER A 14 -7.25 29.57 37.12
C SER A 14 -8.24 28.88 36.18
N ILE A 15 -9.42 29.46 35.96
CA ILE A 15 -10.42 28.93 35.01
C ILE A 15 -9.87 28.94 33.58
N ILE A 16 -9.23 30.03 33.15
CA ILE A 16 -8.60 30.12 31.83
C ILE A 16 -7.52 29.07 31.67
N ALA A 17 -6.67 28.86 32.68
CA ALA A 17 -5.62 27.84 32.64
C ALA A 17 -6.20 26.42 32.48
N ILE A 18 -7.28 26.10 33.19
CA ILE A 18 -7.99 24.82 33.05
C ILE A 18 -8.53 24.66 31.62
N LEU A 19 -9.18 25.69 31.07
CA LEU A 19 -9.72 25.65 29.71
C LEU A 19 -8.61 25.44 28.67
N ILE A 20 -7.49 26.16 28.78
CA ILE A 20 -6.33 25.99 27.89
C ILE A 20 -5.80 24.55 27.99
N SER A 21 -5.71 24.00 29.20
CA SER A 21 -5.26 22.61 29.41
C SER A 21 -6.17 21.60 28.71
N VAL A 22 -7.50 21.72 28.87
CA VAL A 22 -8.48 20.83 28.22
C VAL A 22 -8.42 20.96 26.70
N ILE A 23 -8.35 22.18 26.17
CA ILE A 23 -8.24 22.42 24.71
C ILE A 23 -6.96 21.78 24.18
N SER A 24 -5.83 21.98 24.89
CA SER A 24 -4.53 21.44 24.49
C SER A 24 -4.50 19.93 24.50
N ALA A 25 -5.07 19.29 25.54
CA ALA A 25 -5.23 17.85 25.62
C ALA A 25 -6.09 17.30 24.47
N THR A 26 -7.17 18.00 24.11
CA THR A 26 -8.04 17.61 23.00
C THR A 26 -7.33 17.71 21.64
N ILE A 27 -6.55 18.78 21.42
CA ILE A 27 -5.74 18.95 20.20
C ILE A 27 -4.67 17.87 20.12
N ALA A 28 -3.95 17.62 21.22
CA ALA A 28 -2.93 16.59 21.30
C ALA A 28 -3.51 15.21 20.96
N TRP A 29 -4.65 14.85 21.56
CA TRP A 29 -5.33 13.59 21.29
C TRP A 29 -5.74 13.46 19.81
N LYS A 30 -6.33 14.49 19.22
CA LYS A 30 -6.70 14.50 17.79
C LYS A 30 -5.46 14.34 16.89
N ASN A 31 -4.36 15.01 17.22
CA ASN A 31 -3.11 14.91 16.46
C ASN A 31 -2.51 13.51 16.57
N THR A 32 -2.51 12.89 17.75
CA THR A 32 -2.06 11.50 17.93
C THR A 32 -2.90 10.52 17.12
N GLN A 33 -4.24 10.65 17.14
CA GLN A 33 -5.12 9.80 16.33
C GLN A 33 -4.87 9.96 14.83
N LYS A 34 -4.64 11.20 14.38
CA LYS A 34 -4.28 11.48 12.98
C LYS A 34 -2.96 10.82 12.59
N GLN A 35 -1.90 10.97 13.39
CA GLN A 35 -0.60 10.35 13.15
C GLN A 35 -0.68 8.82 13.13
N ILE A 36 -1.44 8.21 14.06
CA ILE A 36 -1.66 6.76 14.06
C ILE A 36 -2.32 6.33 12.75
N ARG A 37 -3.35 7.06 12.30
CA ARG A 37 -4.03 6.75 11.04
C ARG A 37 -3.09 6.89 9.84
N GLU A 38 -2.32 7.97 9.75
CA GLU A 38 -1.33 8.19 8.69
C GLU A 38 -0.31 7.05 8.63
N ASN A 39 0.30 6.69 9.76
CA ASN A 39 1.23 5.56 9.85
C ASN A 39 0.61 4.23 9.37
N LYS A 40 -0.70 4.04 9.60
CA LYS A 40 -1.42 2.83 9.16
C LYS A 40 -1.73 2.87 7.66
N LEU A 41 -1.96 4.03 7.09
CA LEU A 41 -2.10 4.21 5.64
C LEU A 41 -0.75 4.01 4.93
N GLU A 42 0.36 4.49 5.50
CA GLU A 42 1.71 4.19 5.00
C GLU A 42 2.03 2.70 5.04
N GLU A 43 1.61 2.01 6.10
CA GLU A 43 1.72 0.55 6.20
C GLU A 43 0.96 -0.15 5.05
N ILE A 44 -0.25 0.31 4.70
CA ILE A 44 -1.00 -0.20 3.55
C ILE A 44 -0.25 0.05 2.24
N VAL A 45 0.31 1.24 2.03
CA VAL A 45 1.09 1.58 0.83
C VAL A 45 2.33 0.69 0.73
N SER A 46 3.02 0.43 1.83
CA SER A 46 4.17 -0.49 1.87
C SER A 46 3.80 -1.91 1.46
N ILE A 47 2.65 -2.42 1.94
CA ILE A 47 2.13 -3.72 1.53
C ILE A 47 1.82 -3.74 0.02
N LEU A 48 1.16 -2.69 -0.49
CA LEU A 48 0.87 -2.55 -1.93
C LEU A 48 2.13 -2.50 -2.80
N TYR A 49 3.17 -1.83 -2.33
CA TYR A 49 4.46 -1.79 -3.01
C TYR A 49 5.10 -3.17 -3.10
N ASN A 50 5.07 -3.95 -2.01
CA ASN A 50 5.57 -5.33 -2.01
C ASN A 50 4.78 -6.21 -2.99
N PHE A 51 3.45 -6.08 -2.97
CA PHE A 51 2.58 -6.74 -3.94
C PHE A 51 3.00 -6.36 -5.36
N HIS A 52 3.14 -5.07 -5.67
CA HIS A 52 3.51 -4.63 -7.01
C HIS A 52 4.83 -5.26 -7.50
N ARG A 53 5.87 -5.28 -6.64
CA ARG A 53 7.17 -5.87 -6.97
C ARG A 53 7.10 -7.36 -7.30
N MET A 54 6.29 -8.10 -6.55
CA MET A 54 6.18 -9.55 -6.69
C MET A 54 5.32 -10.00 -7.86
N TYR A 55 4.34 -9.18 -8.24
CA TYR A 55 3.30 -9.58 -9.20
C TYR A 55 3.86 -10.13 -10.50
N ASN A 56 4.86 -9.45 -11.06
CA ASN A 56 5.49 -9.86 -12.31
C ASN A 56 6.01 -11.29 -12.22
N ARG A 57 6.69 -11.64 -11.13
CA ARG A 57 7.26 -12.98 -10.97
C ARG A 57 6.17 -14.01 -10.70
N MET A 58 5.16 -13.69 -9.90
CA MET A 58 4.00 -14.56 -9.68
C MET A 58 3.24 -14.84 -10.98
N PHE A 59 3.05 -13.81 -11.81
CA PHE A 59 2.40 -13.92 -13.11
C PHE A 59 3.12 -14.91 -14.02
N TRP A 60 4.44 -14.76 -14.19
CA TRP A 60 5.21 -15.66 -15.05
C TRP A 60 5.24 -17.09 -14.51
N LEU A 61 5.50 -17.27 -13.21
CA LEU A 61 5.44 -18.59 -12.58
C LEU A 61 4.10 -19.29 -12.78
N LEU A 62 3.01 -18.54 -12.74
CA LEU A 62 1.68 -19.09 -12.96
C LEU A 62 1.43 -19.44 -14.43
N ILE A 63 1.89 -18.62 -15.36
CA ILE A 63 1.86 -18.96 -16.79
C ILE A 63 2.66 -20.23 -17.08
N ASP A 64 3.81 -20.39 -16.42
CA ASP A 64 4.65 -21.58 -16.58
C ASP A 64 4.02 -22.80 -15.92
N LEU A 65 3.36 -22.64 -14.77
CA LEU A 65 2.54 -23.68 -14.15
C LEU A 65 1.43 -24.14 -15.11
N GLN A 66 0.76 -23.22 -15.80
CA GLN A 66 -0.28 -23.58 -16.77
C GLN A 66 0.25 -24.41 -17.94
N LYS A 67 1.48 -24.15 -18.40
CA LYS A 67 2.13 -24.95 -19.45
C LYS A 67 2.52 -26.33 -18.93
N GLU A 68 2.99 -26.42 -17.70
CA GLU A 68 3.36 -27.68 -17.06
C GLU A 68 2.13 -28.58 -16.81
N LEU A 69 1.00 -27.97 -16.43
CA LEU A 69 -0.27 -28.67 -16.23
C LEU A 69 -0.94 -29.07 -17.57
N ASP A 70 -0.58 -28.47 -18.69
CA ASP A 70 -1.09 -28.82 -20.02
C ASP A 70 -0.40 -30.10 -20.54
N PRO A 71 -1.13 -31.21 -20.75
CA PRO A 71 -0.56 -32.46 -21.24
C PRO A 71 0.15 -32.34 -22.60
N LYS A 72 -0.14 -31.29 -23.38
CA LYS A 72 0.49 -31.04 -24.69
C LYS A 72 1.85 -30.36 -24.60
N ASN A 73 2.16 -29.73 -23.47
CA ASN A 73 3.30 -28.83 -23.30
C ASN A 73 4.19 -29.19 -22.10
N HIS A 74 4.01 -30.39 -21.53
CA HIS A 74 4.61 -30.83 -20.27
C HIS A 74 6.17 -30.74 -20.25
N ASP A 75 6.85 -30.81 -21.40
CA ASP A 75 8.32 -30.73 -21.48
C ASP A 75 8.86 -29.37 -21.99
N SER A 76 8.02 -28.32 -22.02
CA SER A 76 8.33 -27.07 -22.75
C SER A 76 9.14 -26.01 -21.99
N LEU A 77 9.28 -26.10 -20.67
CA LEU A 77 9.86 -25.02 -19.87
C LEU A 77 11.39 -24.93 -19.99
N GLY A 78 12.09 -26.05 -20.19
CA GLY A 78 13.55 -26.07 -20.28
C GLY A 78 14.29 -25.79 -18.97
N TYR A 79 13.57 -25.69 -17.84
CA TYR A 79 14.09 -25.56 -16.47
C TYR A 79 13.14 -26.24 -15.47
N ASP A 80 13.61 -26.42 -14.23
CA ASP A 80 12.80 -26.96 -13.14
C ASP A 80 11.91 -25.87 -12.53
N TRP A 81 10.61 -25.99 -12.75
CA TRP A 81 9.62 -25.05 -12.22
C TRP A 81 9.56 -25.07 -10.68
N ASP A 82 9.75 -26.23 -10.05
CA ASP A 82 9.73 -26.35 -8.60
C ASP A 82 10.93 -25.61 -7.97
N GLU A 83 12.09 -25.60 -8.63
CA GLU A 83 13.25 -24.79 -8.24
C GLU A 83 12.96 -23.29 -8.34
N GLU A 84 12.43 -22.82 -9.47
CA GLU A 84 12.08 -21.39 -9.65
C GLU A 84 11.02 -20.91 -8.66
N LYS A 85 10.00 -21.74 -8.40
CA LYS A 85 9.00 -21.50 -7.35
C LYS A 85 9.68 -21.38 -5.98
N LYS A 86 10.59 -22.29 -5.65
CA LYS A 86 11.31 -22.27 -4.37
C LYS A 86 12.13 -20.99 -4.21
N VAL A 87 12.90 -20.60 -5.23
CA VAL A 87 13.67 -19.35 -5.26
C VAL A 87 12.75 -18.15 -5.06
N PHE A 88 11.59 -18.14 -5.72
CA PHE A 88 10.59 -17.09 -5.51
C PHE A 88 10.11 -17.03 -4.06
N PHE A 89 9.66 -18.14 -3.47
CA PHE A 89 9.20 -18.14 -2.07
C PHE A 89 10.32 -17.77 -1.09
N GLU A 90 11.55 -18.21 -1.31
CA GLU A 90 12.70 -17.82 -0.48
C GLU A 90 13.00 -16.32 -0.60
N SER A 91 13.03 -15.77 -1.81
CA SER A 91 13.25 -14.33 -2.04
C SER A 91 12.16 -13.44 -1.44
N THR A 92 10.99 -14.03 -1.17
CA THR A 92 9.83 -13.30 -0.66
C THR A 92 9.53 -13.57 0.81
N LYS A 93 10.20 -14.50 1.49
CA LYS A 93 10.03 -14.75 2.93
C LYS A 93 10.21 -13.49 3.79
N GLU A 94 11.11 -12.61 3.41
CA GLU A 94 11.33 -11.33 4.11
C GLU A 94 10.21 -10.30 3.86
N TYR A 95 9.49 -10.43 2.74
CA TYR A 95 8.51 -9.43 2.25
C TYR A 95 7.06 -9.91 2.33
N ILE A 96 6.85 -11.23 2.48
CA ILE A 96 5.56 -11.91 2.62
C ILE A 96 5.61 -12.78 3.88
N PRO A 97 5.44 -12.19 5.07
CA PRO A 97 4.69 -12.90 6.08
C PRO A 97 3.36 -13.32 5.43
N LYS A 98 2.97 -14.60 5.55
CA LYS A 98 1.63 -15.10 5.17
C LYS A 98 0.52 -14.19 5.74
N ASP A 99 0.86 -13.43 6.80
CA ASP A 99 0.06 -12.41 7.44
C ASP A 99 -0.17 -11.13 6.62
N ASN A 100 0.58 -10.79 5.57
CA ASN A 100 0.41 -9.51 4.87
C ASN A 100 -0.97 -9.37 4.22
N PHE A 101 -1.58 -10.48 3.75
CA PHE A 101 -2.95 -10.48 3.23
C PHE A 101 -3.99 -10.21 4.32
N ASN A 102 -3.87 -10.92 5.45
CA ASN A 102 -4.73 -10.74 6.61
C ASN A 102 -4.55 -9.35 7.22
N ARG A 103 -3.31 -8.87 7.26
CA ARG A 103 -2.93 -7.57 7.76
C ARG A 103 -3.52 -6.47 6.88
N LEU A 104 -3.41 -6.59 5.56
CA LEU A 104 -4.05 -5.65 4.63
C LEU A 104 -5.57 -5.58 4.86
N ARG A 105 -6.22 -6.74 5.04
CA ARG A 105 -7.65 -6.80 5.34
C ARG A 105 -8.01 -6.15 6.68
N ILE A 106 -7.21 -6.37 7.73
CA ILE A 106 -7.42 -5.75 9.05
C ILE A 106 -7.23 -4.24 8.94
N LEU A 107 -6.14 -3.79 8.34
CA LEU A 107 -5.82 -2.37 8.17
C LEU A 107 -6.90 -1.65 7.34
N ALA A 108 -7.31 -2.25 6.22
CA ALA A 108 -8.34 -1.68 5.35
C ALA A 108 -9.71 -1.60 6.03
N ASN A 109 -10.03 -2.51 6.95
CA ASN A 109 -11.28 -2.43 7.71
C ASN A 109 -11.23 -1.41 8.84
N ALA A 110 -10.09 -1.28 9.52
CA ALA A 110 -9.97 -0.48 10.73
C ALA A 110 -9.67 1.00 10.45
N TYR A 111 -8.95 1.32 9.36
CA TYR A 111 -8.36 2.65 9.17
C TYR A 111 -8.83 3.39 7.90
N LEU A 112 -9.57 2.71 7.01
CA LEU A 112 -10.12 3.34 5.80
C LEU A 112 -11.62 3.64 5.94
N PRO A 113 -12.01 4.93 5.92
CA PRO A 113 -13.41 5.32 5.88
C PRO A 113 -14.02 5.18 4.47
N ASN A 114 -13.20 5.17 3.42
CA ASN A 114 -13.67 5.12 2.04
C ASN A 114 -13.90 3.68 1.56
N ASN A 115 -15.17 3.32 1.39
CA ASN A 115 -15.58 2.00 0.92
C ASN A 115 -14.98 1.64 -0.46
N ASN A 116 -14.78 2.60 -1.36
CA ASN A 116 -14.23 2.30 -2.69
C ASN A 116 -12.74 1.93 -2.66
N VAL A 117 -11.94 2.61 -1.83
CA VAL A 117 -10.51 2.26 -1.65
C VAL A 117 -10.42 0.91 -0.94
N LYS A 118 -11.25 0.71 0.08
CA LYS A 118 -11.37 -0.54 0.82
C LYS A 118 -11.71 -1.73 -0.07
N PHE A 119 -12.71 -1.63 -0.95
CA PHE A 119 -13.07 -2.72 -1.87
C PHE A 119 -11.95 -3.02 -2.86
N ARG A 120 -11.27 -2.00 -3.39
CA ARG A 120 -10.12 -2.20 -4.29
C ARG A 120 -8.95 -2.88 -3.57
N LEU A 121 -8.70 -2.53 -2.31
CA LEU A 121 -7.71 -3.21 -1.47
C LEU A 121 -8.06 -4.66 -1.16
N MET A 122 -9.35 -4.94 -0.93
CA MET A 122 -9.80 -6.32 -0.73
C MET A 122 -9.66 -7.13 -2.02
N ALA A 123 -10.00 -6.55 -3.17
CA ALA A 123 -9.86 -7.21 -4.47
C ALA A 123 -8.40 -7.53 -4.78
N ILE A 124 -7.48 -6.57 -4.57
CA ILE A 124 -6.05 -6.83 -4.80
C ILE A 124 -5.50 -7.85 -3.80
N GLY A 125 -5.86 -7.76 -2.52
CA GLY A 125 -5.46 -8.76 -1.53
C GLY A 125 -5.98 -10.16 -1.86
N GLY A 126 -7.21 -10.26 -2.36
CA GLY A 126 -7.81 -11.51 -2.84
C GLY A 126 -7.05 -12.10 -4.02
N LEU A 127 -6.78 -11.30 -5.07
CA LEU A 127 -6.01 -11.73 -6.23
C LEU A 127 -4.65 -12.32 -5.81
N TYR A 128 -3.89 -11.61 -4.98
CA TYR A 128 -2.57 -12.12 -4.58
C TYR A 128 -2.65 -13.36 -3.70
N SER A 129 -3.63 -13.43 -2.79
CA SER A 129 -3.84 -14.63 -1.98
C SER A 129 -4.14 -15.83 -2.88
N GLU A 130 -4.93 -15.66 -3.92
CA GLU A 130 -5.28 -16.74 -4.86
C GLU A 130 -4.09 -17.15 -5.72
N LEU A 131 -3.32 -16.20 -6.25
CA LEU A 131 -2.09 -16.49 -6.99
C LEU A 131 -1.07 -17.21 -6.11
N PHE A 132 -0.91 -16.77 -4.85
CA PHE A 132 0.00 -17.39 -3.90
C PHE A 132 -0.41 -18.83 -3.60
N MET A 133 -1.70 -19.05 -3.32
CA MET A 133 -2.25 -20.40 -3.10
C MET A 133 -2.10 -21.28 -4.34
N ALA A 134 -2.29 -20.74 -5.54
CA ALA A 134 -2.12 -21.50 -6.78
C ALA A 134 -0.68 -22.00 -6.96
N LEU A 135 0.30 -21.13 -6.70
CA LEU A 135 1.72 -21.50 -6.72
C LEU A 135 2.09 -22.47 -5.60
N GLU A 136 1.58 -22.27 -4.37
CA GLU A 136 1.86 -23.13 -3.22
C GLU A 136 1.29 -24.55 -3.42
N THR A 137 0.09 -24.66 -3.99
CA THR A 137 -0.62 -25.93 -4.17
C THR A 137 -0.42 -26.58 -5.53
N ARG A 138 0.32 -25.94 -6.43
CA ARG A 138 0.53 -26.39 -7.83
C ARG A 138 -0.82 -26.63 -8.54
N SER A 139 -1.74 -25.68 -8.39
CA SER A 139 -3.09 -25.76 -8.97
C SER A 139 -3.57 -24.40 -9.42
N ASP A 140 -3.98 -24.28 -10.68
CA ASP A 140 -4.55 -23.04 -11.23
C ASP A 140 -6.09 -23.03 -11.21
N TYR A 141 -6.72 -24.05 -10.63
CA TYR A 141 -8.18 -24.23 -10.60
C TYR A 141 -8.91 -22.96 -10.14
N ASN A 142 -8.49 -22.39 -9.00
CA ASN A 142 -9.10 -21.18 -8.44
C ASN A 142 -8.97 -19.96 -9.36
N ILE A 143 -7.89 -19.91 -10.15
CA ILE A 143 -7.64 -18.82 -11.09
C ILE A 143 -8.52 -18.97 -12.33
N ILE A 144 -8.64 -20.20 -12.85
CA ILE A 144 -9.52 -20.51 -13.97
C ILE A 144 -10.96 -20.16 -13.63
N GLU A 145 -11.45 -20.61 -12.47
CA GLU A 145 -12.84 -20.43 -12.06
C GLU A 145 -13.19 -18.95 -11.82
N LYS A 146 -12.31 -18.20 -11.14
CA LYS A 146 -12.61 -16.81 -10.75
C LYS A 146 -12.30 -15.77 -11.81
N TYR A 147 -11.36 -16.03 -12.70
CA TYR A 147 -10.91 -15.06 -13.70
C TYR A 147 -11.12 -15.54 -15.13
N GLU A 148 -12.02 -16.51 -15.35
CA GLU A 148 -12.34 -17.05 -16.68
C GLU A 148 -11.09 -17.52 -17.44
N GLY A 149 -10.12 -18.10 -16.72
CA GLY A 149 -8.84 -18.53 -17.28
C GLY A 149 -7.88 -17.39 -17.66
N LYS A 150 -8.19 -16.14 -17.33
CA LYS A 150 -7.37 -14.96 -17.68
C LYS A 150 -6.72 -14.35 -16.45
N ILE A 151 -5.44 -14.61 -16.28
CA ILE A 151 -4.64 -13.92 -15.27
C ILE A 151 -4.48 -12.45 -15.68
N PRO A 152 -4.78 -11.47 -14.80
CA PRO A 152 -4.59 -10.06 -15.12
C PRO A 152 -3.15 -9.77 -15.55
N LYS A 153 -2.98 -8.99 -16.62
CA LYS A 153 -1.63 -8.64 -17.08
C LYS A 153 -0.95 -7.70 -16.09
N PRO A 154 0.38 -7.79 -15.92
CA PRO A 154 1.06 -6.96 -14.92
C PRO A 154 0.88 -5.45 -15.09
N GLY A 155 0.81 -4.95 -16.33
CA GLY A 155 0.53 -3.53 -16.58
C GLY A 155 -0.85 -3.10 -16.05
N ALA A 156 -1.87 -3.95 -16.17
CA ALA A 156 -3.20 -3.65 -15.65
C ALA A 156 -3.22 -3.63 -14.12
N VAL A 157 -2.54 -4.58 -13.49
CA VAL A 157 -2.43 -4.65 -12.02
C VAL A 157 -1.60 -3.51 -11.46
N SER A 158 -0.50 -3.15 -12.10
CA SER A 158 0.32 -1.98 -11.73
C SER A 158 -0.50 -0.70 -11.76
N ASN A 159 -1.26 -0.46 -12.83
CA ASN A 159 -2.14 0.70 -12.93
C ASN A 159 -3.21 0.70 -11.83
N PHE A 160 -3.78 -0.47 -11.52
CA PHE A 160 -4.76 -0.61 -10.47
C PHE A 160 -4.19 -0.29 -9.08
N ILE A 161 -2.98 -0.80 -8.77
CA ILE A 161 -2.29 -0.49 -7.52
C ILE A 161 -1.98 1.01 -7.41
N LEU A 162 -1.46 1.64 -8.48
CA LEU A 162 -1.17 3.07 -8.51
C LEU A 162 -2.42 3.94 -8.26
N LEU A 163 -3.58 3.51 -8.76
CA LEU A 163 -4.85 4.19 -8.46
C LEU A 163 -5.22 4.10 -6.98
N ILE A 164 -5.01 2.94 -6.35
CA ILE A 164 -5.24 2.77 -4.92
C ILE A 164 -4.27 3.65 -4.12
N GLU A 165 -2.97 3.59 -4.44
CA GLU A 165 -1.93 4.40 -3.78
C GLU A 165 -2.24 5.89 -3.86
N LYS A 166 -2.64 6.38 -5.05
CA LYS A 166 -3.02 7.78 -5.22
C LYS A 166 -4.20 8.17 -4.34
N ASP A 167 -5.19 7.31 -4.21
CA ASP A 167 -6.35 7.59 -3.36
C ASP A 167 -5.99 7.52 -1.86
N LEU A 168 -5.09 6.61 -1.46
CA LEU A 168 -4.53 6.57 -0.11
C LEU A 168 -3.72 7.82 0.22
N ILE A 169 -2.89 8.31 -0.70
CA ILE A 169 -2.08 9.53 -0.53
C ILE A 169 -2.97 10.75 -0.36
N LYS A 170 -4.04 10.86 -1.14
CA LYS A 170 -5.06 11.92 -0.94
C LYS A 170 -5.68 11.84 0.44
N GLU A 171 -6.00 10.63 0.93
CA GLU A 171 -6.57 10.44 2.27
C GLU A 171 -5.61 10.79 3.39
N MET A 172 -4.31 10.56 3.22
CA MET A 172 -3.29 10.97 4.19
C MET A 172 -3.13 12.50 4.25
N ASN A 173 -3.67 13.25 3.28
CA ASN A 173 -3.60 14.71 3.20
C ASN A 173 -2.17 15.24 3.44
N LEU A 174 -1.16 14.53 2.91
CA LEU A 174 0.27 14.82 3.08
C LEU A 174 0.74 16.07 2.31
N GLY A 175 -0.18 16.94 1.88
CA GLY A 175 0.13 18.12 1.05
C GLY A 175 0.60 17.77 -0.37
N PHE A 176 0.63 16.49 -0.75
CA PHE A 176 0.83 16.05 -2.12
C PHE A 176 -0.49 16.08 -2.88
N ASP A 177 -1.04 17.28 -3.08
CA ASP A 177 -1.85 17.51 -4.28
C ASP A 177 -0.91 17.26 -5.46
N GLY A 178 -1.13 16.12 -6.11
CA GLY A 178 -0.13 15.40 -6.88
C GLY A 178 0.83 16.29 -7.66
N MET A 179 2.13 16.05 -7.46
CA MET A 179 3.18 16.60 -8.32
C MET A 179 2.77 16.31 -9.77
N THR A 180 2.36 17.35 -10.50
CA THR A 180 1.87 17.15 -11.87
C THR A 180 2.99 16.55 -12.70
N ILE A 181 2.64 15.69 -13.66
CA ILE A 181 3.62 15.04 -14.56
C ILE A 181 4.52 16.11 -15.21
N SER A 182 4.00 17.32 -15.46
CA SER A 182 4.75 18.47 -15.95
C SER A 182 5.78 18.99 -14.93
N LEU A 183 5.43 19.12 -13.65
CA LEU A 183 6.35 19.50 -12.57
C LEU A 183 7.46 18.47 -12.39
N TYR A 184 7.12 17.18 -12.36
CA TYR A 184 8.11 16.10 -12.30
C TYR A 184 9.04 16.11 -13.51
N LYS A 185 8.49 16.23 -14.73
CA LYS A 185 9.29 16.26 -15.96
C LYS A 185 10.25 17.46 -15.99
N LYS A 186 9.77 18.63 -15.54
CA LYS A 186 10.58 19.85 -15.42
C LYS A 186 11.70 19.70 -14.40
N TYR A 187 11.42 19.12 -13.23
CA TYR A 187 12.45 18.82 -12.22
C TYR A 187 13.45 17.79 -12.74
N LYS A 188 12.96 16.72 -13.38
CA LYS A 188 13.79 15.66 -13.95
C LYS A 188 14.80 16.22 -14.94
N GLU A 189 14.34 17.04 -15.88
CA GLU A 189 15.18 17.60 -16.94
C GLU A 189 16.16 18.68 -16.45
N LYS A 190 15.76 19.50 -15.47
CA LYS A 190 16.57 20.64 -15.01
C LYS A 190 17.53 20.32 -13.86
N HIS A 191 17.15 19.40 -12.99
CA HIS A 191 17.87 19.13 -11.75
C HIS A 191 18.33 17.68 -11.72
N PHE A 192 17.39 16.72 -11.72
CA PHE A 192 17.74 15.32 -11.50
C PHE A 192 18.78 14.79 -12.49
N LEU A 193 18.57 14.95 -13.81
CA LEU A 193 19.53 14.47 -14.82
C LEU A 193 20.90 15.15 -14.72
N VAL A 194 20.95 16.38 -14.22
CA VAL A 194 22.20 17.10 -13.98
C VAL A 194 22.87 16.56 -12.71
N ASP A 195 22.11 16.37 -11.64
CA ASP A 195 22.59 15.89 -10.35
C ASP A 195 23.13 14.44 -10.44
N ILE A 196 22.56 13.61 -11.31
CA ILE A 196 23.06 12.24 -11.58
C ILE A 196 24.10 12.18 -12.72
N GLY A 197 24.55 13.33 -13.24
CA GLY A 197 25.61 13.41 -14.24
C GLY A 197 25.25 12.94 -15.65
N VAL A 198 23.96 12.81 -15.96
CA VAL A 198 23.46 12.47 -17.30
C VAL A 198 23.44 13.69 -18.23
N LYS A 199 23.34 14.91 -17.67
CA LYS A 199 23.47 16.18 -18.40
C LYS A 199 24.46 17.10 -17.70
N GLU A 200 25.23 17.85 -18.48
CA GLU A 200 26.10 18.89 -17.94
C GLU A 200 25.27 20.09 -17.45
N LYS A 201 25.78 20.80 -16.43
CA LYS A 201 25.20 22.08 -15.98
C LYS A 201 25.36 23.10 -17.10
N SER A 202 24.26 23.40 -17.79
CA SER A 202 24.13 24.54 -18.70
C SER A 202 24.09 25.86 -17.93
#